data_AF-R7ADK3-F1
#
_entry.id   AF-R7ADK3-F1
#
_cell.length_a   1.000
_cell.length_b   1.000
_cell.length_c   1.000
_cell.angle_alpha   90.00
_cell.angle_beta   90.00
_cell.angle_gamma   90.00
#
_symmetry.space_group_name_H-M   'P 1'
#
loop_
_entity.id
_entity.type
_entity.pdbx_description
1 polymer ?
#
loop_
_entity_poly.entity_id
_entity_poly.type
_entity_poly.pdbx_seq_one_letter_code
_entity_poly.pdbx_strand_id
1 'polypeptide(L)'
;MDVLILDGDQQVTYSAKNSAFAAGPLELTKVGNEKKYLVSAAYPDAVFQYVKSEEFMLNSIINRDFGKIRSDYDDDTVFERELSSKTIYMLSRIRTHGSNSTVYVITVPTNVPGGMIALKVTGALAMLFFCVYWVLVALWLYRDAAKCRLSPLYWGLIGLFTNIIGLIVYKIYKHSGAICSSCGAAQAADYLYCSFCGSQLGTRCEGCGAKVGVKDCFCHQCGHQIK
;
A
#
# COMPACT_ATOMS: atom_id res chain seq x y z
N MET A 1 -17.12 10.55 21.85
CA MET A 1 -18.34 9.77 21.59
C MET A 1 -19.20 9.81 22.83
N ASP A 2 -20.43 10.27 22.68
CA ASP A 2 -21.49 10.23 23.68
C ASP A 2 -22.68 9.45 23.11
N VAL A 3 -23.43 8.77 23.97
CA VAL A 3 -24.60 7.98 23.60
C VAL A 3 -25.79 8.57 24.34
N LEU A 4 -26.78 9.04 23.60
CA LEU A 4 -28.05 9.53 24.11
C LEU A 4 -29.16 8.50 23.85
N ILE A 5 -30.05 8.31 24.81
CA ILE A 5 -31.30 7.56 24.63
C ILE A 5 -32.45 8.55 24.75
N LEU A 6 -33.35 8.51 23.77
CA LEU A 6 -34.53 9.37 23.71
C LEU A 6 -35.80 8.51 23.79
N ASP A 7 -36.78 9.00 24.52
CA ASP A 7 -38.13 8.40 24.59
C ASP A 7 -38.98 8.77 23.35
N GLY A 8 -40.18 8.20 23.24
CA GLY A 8 -41.15 8.44 22.16
C GLY A 8 -41.49 9.92 21.94
N ASP A 9 -41.40 10.74 22.99
CA ASP A 9 -41.63 12.19 22.98
C ASP A 9 -40.35 13.01 22.72
N GLN A 10 -39.28 12.39 22.22
CA GLN A 10 -37.97 13.03 21.92
C GLN A 10 -37.28 13.69 23.13
N GLN A 11 -37.63 13.25 24.34
CA GLN A 11 -36.96 13.64 25.57
C GLN A 11 -35.74 12.75 25.82
N VAL A 12 -34.60 13.35 26.17
CA VAL A 12 -33.37 12.61 26.50
C VAL A 12 -33.53 11.96 27.88
N THR A 13 -33.59 10.63 27.91
CA THR A 13 -33.75 9.84 29.14
C THR A 13 -32.43 9.34 29.69
N TYR A 14 -31.38 9.27 28.86
CA TYR A 14 -30.04 8.86 29.27
C TYR A 14 -28.96 9.48 28.41
N SER A 15 -27.83 9.86 29.02
CA SER A 15 -26.60 10.28 28.35
C SER A 15 -25.40 9.59 29.01
N ALA A 16 -24.57 8.92 28.21
CA ALA A 16 -23.41 8.19 28.71
C ALA A 16 -22.28 9.11 29.20
N LYS A 17 -22.11 10.29 28.61
CA LYS A 17 -21.10 11.30 29.00
C LYS A 17 -21.67 12.57 29.62
N ASN A 18 -22.99 12.64 29.80
CA ASN A 18 -23.68 13.83 30.28
C ASN A 18 -23.26 15.08 29.47
N SER A 19 -23.28 14.96 28.14
CA SER A 19 -22.88 16.06 27.25
C SER A 19 -23.86 17.24 27.36
N ALA A 20 -23.54 18.37 26.72
CA ALA A 20 -24.41 19.55 26.69
C ALA A 20 -25.83 19.26 26.15
N PHE A 21 -26.02 18.12 25.48
CA PHE A 21 -27.30 17.65 24.93
C PHE A 21 -28.09 16.75 25.89
N ALA A 22 -27.58 16.51 27.11
CA ALA A 22 -28.20 15.64 28.10
C ALA A 22 -29.37 16.30 28.86
N ALA A 23 -29.47 17.63 28.82
CA ALA A 23 -30.48 18.40 29.53
C ALA A 23 -31.52 18.98 28.55
N GLY A 24 -32.67 18.32 28.41
CA GLY A 24 -33.86 18.86 27.73
C GLY A 24 -34.29 18.11 26.45
N PRO A 25 -35.37 18.57 25.81
CA PRO A 25 -35.90 17.98 24.58
C PRO A 25 -34.92 18.20 23.43
N LEU A 26 -34.61 17.12 22.70
CA LEU A 26 -33.79 17.20 21.49
C LEU A 26 -34.70 17.02 20.27
N GLU A 27 -35.43 18.08 19.94
CA GLU A 27 -36.20 18.13 18.70
C GLU A 27 -35.27 18.40 17.52
N LEU A 28 -35.22 17.47 16.58
CA LEU A 28 -34.36 17.53 15.40
C LEU A 28 -35.20 17.81 14.16
N THR A 29 -35.06 19.01 13.60
CA THR A 29 -35.71 19.42 12.36
C THR A 29 -34.73 19.31 11.19
N LYS A 30 -35.23 18.92 10.02
CA LYS A 30 -34.43 18.83 8.79
C LYS A 30 -34.17 20.22 8.25
N VAL A 31 -32.95 20.45 7.78
CA VAL A 31 -32.58 21.72 7.13
C VAL A 31 -32.18 21.46 5.69
N GLY A 32 -32.77 22.21 4.77
CA GLY A 32 -32.52 22.10 3.33
C GLY A 32 -33.29 20.98 2.64
N ASN A 33 -33.05 20.86 1.33
CA ASN A 33 -33.69 19.87 0.47
C ASN A 33 -33.08 18.45 0.62
N GLU A 34 -31.90 18.36 1.24
CA GLU A 34 -31.18 17.11 1.48
C GLU A 34 -31.48 16.51 2.86
N LYS A 35 -31.70 15.19 2.91
CA LYS A 35 -32.07 14.45 4.14
C LYS A 35 -30.91 14.28 5.16
N LYS A 36 -29.80 14.98 4.99
CA LYS A 36 -28.51 14.66 5.63
C LYS A 36 -28.21 15.48 6.89
N TYR A 37 -28.74 16.70 7.00
CA TYR A 37 -28.46 17.61 8.12
C TYR A 37 -29.72 17.88 8.94
N LEU A 38 -29.56 17.80 10.26
CA LEU A 38 -30.57 17.99 11.28
C LEU A 38 -30.09 19.10 12.22
N VAL A 39 -30.98 20.03 12.58
CA VAL A 39 -30.69 21.07 13.57
C VAL A 39 -31.69 20.98 14.71
N SER A 40 -31.33 21.52 15.86
CA SER A 40 -32.23 21.65 16.99
C SER A 40 -32.41 23.10 17.38
N ALA A 41 -33.65 23.52 17.61
CA ALA A 41 -33.94 24.86 18.11
C ALA A 41 -33.35 25.11 19.50
N ALA A 42 -33.19 24.04 20.30
CA ALA A 42 -32.54 24.09 21.61
C ALA A 42 -31.01 24.30 21.52
N TYR A 43 -30.39 23.98 20.38
CA TYR A 43 -28.94 24.03 20.18
C TYR A 43 -28.60 24.68 18.83
N PRO A 44 -28.71 26.02 18.71
CA PRO A 44 -28.50 26.73 17.44
C PRO A 44 -27.08 26.60 16.90
N ASP A 45 -26.09 26.33 17.74
CA ASP A 45 -24.66 26.21 17.38
C ASP A 45 -24.23 24.79 16.98
N ALA A 46 -25.13 23.81 17.08
CA ALA A 46 -24.88 22.41 16.78
C ALA A 46 -25.64 21.98 15.51
N VAL A 47 -24.93 21.38 14.56
CA VAL A 47 -25.54 20.74 13.39
C VAL A 47 -25.28 19.24 13.46
N PHE A 48 -26.34 18.44 13.35
CA PHE A 48 -26.27 16.98 13.41
C PHE A 48 -26.32 16.41 12.00
N GLN A 49 -25.30 15.66 11.61
CA GLN A 49 -25.28 14.97 10.32
C GLN A 49 -25.74 13.52 10.50
N TYR A 50 -26.80 13.11 9.80
CA TYR A 50 -27.28 11.73 9.80
C TYR A 50 -26.35 10.83 8.99
N VAL A 51 -25.81 9.78 9.62
CA VAL A 51 -24.99 8.77 8.96
C VAL A 51 -25.71 7.43 9.01
N LYS A 52 -25.93 6.80 7.84
CA LYS A 52 -26.63 5.51 7.73
C LYS A 52 -25.77 4.38 8.32
N SER A 53 -26.38 3.41 8.99
CA SER A 53 -25.67 2.39 9.78
C SER A 53 -24.71 1.49 8.97
N GLU A 54 -25.01 1.25 7.70
CA GLU A 54 -24.17 0.46 6.78
C GLU A 54 -22.89 1.20 6.34
N GLU A 55 -22.90 2.54 6.35
CA GLU A 55 -21.72 3.36 6.04
C GLU A 55 -20.81 3.58 7.26
N PHE A 56 -21.32 3.40 8.48
CA PHE A 56 -20.58 3.63 9.72
C PHE A 56 -19.47 2.57 9.96
N MET A 57 -19.73 1.31 9.61
CA MET A 57 -18.73 0.23 9.72
C MET A 57 -17.58 0.40 8.72
N LEU A 58 -17.88 0.80 7.48
CA LEU A 58 -16.86 1.06 6.47
C LEU A 58 -16.08 2.34 6.76
N ASN A 59 -16.75 3.42 7.20
CA ASN A 59 -16.09 4.70 7.50
C ASN A 59 -15.25 4.67 8.79
N SER A 60 -15.61 3.87 9.79
CA SER A 60 -14.80 3.72 11.01
C SER A 60 -13.48 2.97 10.81
N ILE A 61 -13.42 2.09 9.79
CA ILE A 61 -12.22 1.31 9.45
C ILE A 61 -11.37 2.03 8.39
N ILE A 62 -11.99 2.71 7.43
CA ILE A 62 -11.30 3.28 6.26
C ILE A 62 -10.96 4.77 6.44
N ASN A 63 -11.72 5.51 7.24
CA ASN A 63 -11.68 6.98 7.20
C ASN A 63 -11.10 7.60 8.49
N ARG A 64 -9.77 7.66 8.56
CA ARG A 64 -9.04 8.58 9.47
C ARG A 64 -8.99 10.02 8.95
N ASP A 65 -9.63 10.31 7.81
CA ASP A 65 -9.43 11.52 7.02
C ASP A 65 -10.74 12.31 6.87
N PHE A 66 -11.20 12.93 7.97
CA PHE A 66 -12.41 13.77 7.96
C PHE A 66 -12.30 15.02 7.07
N GLY A 67 -11.10 15.37 6.61
CA GLY A 67 -10.89 16.50 5.68
C GLY A 67 -11.30 16.21 4.24
N LYS A 68 -11.37 14.94 3.83
CA LYS A 68 -11.63 14.55 2.43
C LYS A 68 -13.08 14.28 2.08
N ILE A 69 -13.98 14.15 3.07
CA ILE A 69 -15.42 14.08 2.81
C ILE A 69 -15.92 15.39 2.15
N ARG A 70 -15.17 16.48 2.29
CA ARG A 70 -15.47 17.79 1.72
C ARG A 70 -15.20 17.91 0.21
N SER A 71 -14.43 17.00 -0.42
CA SER A 71 -14.07 17.15 -1.85
C SER A 71 -14.77 16.19 -2.81
N ASP A 72 -15.40 15.11 -2.32
CA ASP A 72 -16.01 14.09 -3.20
C ASP A 72 -17.53 14.22 -3.35
N TYR A 73 -18.16 15.19 -2.67
CA TYR A 73 -19.61 15.44 -2.75
C TYR A 73 -19.84 16.94 -2.92
N ASP A 74 -19.41 17.43 -4.08
CA ASP A 74 -19.43 18.82 -4.52
C ASP A 74 -20.79 19.09 -5.21
N ASP A 75 -21.72 19.81 -4.55
CA ASP A 75 -22.73 20.60 -5.29
C ASP A 75 -23.34 21.81 -4.54
N ASP A 76 -23.36 21.89 -3.20
CA ASP A 76 -24.05 23.01 -2.52
C ASP A 76 -23.14 23.96 -1.73
N THR A 77 -22.53 24.90 -2.45
CA THR A 77 -21.59 25.93 -1.94
C THR A 77 -22.21 27.00 -1.02
N VAL A 78 -23.53 27.09 -0.93
CA VAL A 78 -24.23 28.16 -0.18
C VAL A 78 -24.44 27.80 1.30
N PHE A 79 -24.71 26.53 1.62
CA PHE A 79 -25.01 26.07 2.98
C PHE A 79 -23.75 25.96 3.87
N GLU A 80 -22.59 25.72 3.26
CA GLU A 80 -21.29 25.58 3.92
C GLU A 80 -20.78 26.86 4.61
N ARG A 81 -21.17 28.05 4.15
CA ARG A 81 -20.75 29.31 4.80
C ARG A 81 -21.37 29.50 6.18
N GLU A 82 -22.59 29.01 6.39
CA GLU A 82 -23.25 29.04 7.71
C GLU A 82 -22.81 27.89 8.62
N LEU A 83 -22.40 26.76 8.04
CA LEU A 83 -21.88 25.61 8.79
C LEU A 83 -20.42 25.76 9.23
N SER A 84 -19.62 26.56 8.53
CA SER A 84 -18.20 26.76 8.87
C SER A 84 -17.97 27.35 10.27
N SER A 85 -18.98 27.99 10.87
CA SER A 85 -18.92 28.52 12.24
C SER A 85 -19.59 27.62 13.28
N LYS A 86 -20.17 26.48 12.88
CA LYS A 86 -20.95 25.59 13.76
C LYS A 86 -20.28 24.23 13.92
N THR A 87 -20.48 23.60 15.08
CA THR A 87 -19.86 22.29 15.36
C THR A 87 -20.73 21.19 14.76
N ILE A 88 -20.14 20.36 13.89
CA ILE A 88 -20.84 19.23 13.27
C ILE A 88 -20.71 18.00 14.17
N TYR A 89 -21.85 17.44 14.55
CA TYR A 89 -21.98 16.21 15.32
C TYR A 89 -22.48 15.10 14.42
N MET A 90 -21.76 13.98 14.35
CA MET A 90 -22.27 12.81 13.63
C MET A 90 -23.29 12.08 14.49
N LEU A 91 -24.49 11.90 13.94
CA LEU A 91 -25.64 11.32 14.63
C LEU A 91 -26.03 10.00 13.96
N SER A 92 -25.91 8.90 14.70
CA SER A 92 -26.43 7.59 14.29
C SER A 92 -27.68 7.25 15.09
N ARG A 93 -28.77 6.90 14.39
CA ARG A 93 -30.04 6.47 15.03
C ARG A 93 -30.17 4.96 14.94
N ILE A 94 -30.28 4.32 16.10
CA ILE A 94 -30.62 2.90 16.21
C ILE A 94 -32.05 2.81 16.76
N ARG A 95 -32.97 2.24 15.98
CA ARG A 95 -34.31 1.89 16.46
C ARG A 95 -34.25 0.48 17.03
N THR A 96 -34.69 0.32 18.27
CA THR A 96 -34.84 -1.01 18.89
C THR A 96 -36.19 -1.60 18.50
N HIS A 97 -36.20 -2.86 18.05
CA HIS A 97 -37.41 -3.54 17.60
C HIS A 97 -38.19 -4.04 18.82
N GLY A 98 -39.24 -3.31 19.22
CA GLY A 98 -40.14 -3.70 20.32
C GLY A 98 -40.30 -2.69 21.46
N SER A 99 -39.63 -1.53 21.42
CA SER A 99 -39.92 -0.41 22.32
C SER A 99 -39.91 0.92 21.57
N ASN A 100 -40.66 1.92 22.06
CA ASN A 100 -40.81 3.23 21.42
C ASN A 100 -39.56 4.13 21.58
N SER A 101 -38.47 3.59 22.14
CA SER A 101 -37.25 4.31 22.47
C SER A 101 -36.28 4.37 21.27
N THR A 102 -35.62 5.51 21.09
CA THR A 102 -34.65 5.75 20.02
C THR A 102 -33.27 6.05 20.60
N VAL A 103 -32.25 5.30 20.18
CA VAL A 103 -30.88 5.52 20.64
C VAL A 103 -30.15 6.38 19.61
N TYR A 104 -29.58 7.49 20.06
CA TYR A 104 -28.80 8.42 19.27
C TYR A 104 -27.34 8.39 19.73
N VAL A 105 -26.43 7.98 18.85
CA VAL A 105 -24.99 8.02 19.12
C VAL A 105 -24.43 9.31 18.52
N ILE A 106 -23.90 10.19 19.38
CA ILE A 106 -23.26 11.44 18.98
C ILE A 106 -21.74 11.25 19.03
N THR A 107 -21.10 11.38 17.88
CA THR A 107 -19.63 11.37 17.82
C THR A 107 -19.12 12.75 17.43
N VAL A 108 -18.23 13.30 18.26
CA VAL A 108 -17.52 14.54 17.97
C VAL A 108 -16.26 14.16 17.19
N PRO A 109 -16.03 14.69 15.97
CA PRO A 109 -14.81 14.44 15.24
C PRO A 109 -13.64 15.08 15.99
N THR A 110 -12.81 14.26 16.61
CA THR A 110 -11.58 14.73 17.24
C THR A 110 -10.51 14.86 16.16
N ASN A 111 -10.15 16.10 15.82
CA ASN A 111 -8.98 16.36 14.98
C ASN A 111 -7.73 15.99 15.78
N VAL A 112 -7.04 14.92 15.39
CA VAL A 112 -5.75 14.54 15.99
C VAL A 112 -4.70 15.51 15.45
N PRO A 113 -4.09 16.37 16.29
CA PRO A 113 -3.10 17.33 15.81
C PRO A 113 -1.93 16.59 15.15
N GLY A 114 -1.64 16.91 13.88
CA GLY A 114 -0.52 16.31 13.14
C GLY A 114 -0.79 14.98 12.43
N GLY A 115 -1.99 14.39 12.52
CA GLY A 115 -2.30 13.10 11.86
C GLY A 115 -2.09 13.09 10.35
N MET A 116 -2.50 14.16 9.66
CA MET A 116 -2.32 14.34 8.22
C MET A 116 -0.84 14.43 7.82
N ILE A 117 -0.03 15.13 8.62
CA ILE A 117 1.40 15.31 8.36
C ILE A 117 2.10 13.96 8.53
N ALA A 118 1.80 13.22 9.60
CA ALA A 118 2.38 11.90 9.85
C ALA A 118 2.06 10.90 8.74
N LEU A 119 0.83 10.90 8.20
CA LEU A 119 0.44 10.04 7.08
C LEU A 119 1.19 10.41 5.79
N LYS A 120 1.26 11.70 5.45
CA LYS A 120 2.00 12.17 4.27
C LYS A 120 3.48 11.84 4.35
N VAL A 121 4.10 12.07 5.51
CA VAL A 121 5.53 11.77 5.74
C VAL A 121 5.78 10.27 5.64
N THR A 122 4.96 9.44 6.29
CA THR A 122 5.08 7.98 6.23
C THR A 122 4.94 7.49 4.79
N GLY A 123 3.94 7.99 4.05
CA GLY A 123 3.75 7.65 2.64
C GLY A 123 4.93 8.06 1.75
N ALA A 124 5.45 9.28 1.93
CA ALA A 124 6.60 9.78 1.19
C ALA A 124 7.88 8.97 1.49
N LEU A 125 8.10 8.61 2.76
CA LEU A 125 9.23 7.77 3.17
C LEU A 125 9.14 6.38 2.53
N ALA A 126 7.96 5.75 2.60
CA ALA A 126 7.74 4.44 2.01
C ALA A 126 7.97 4.44 0.49
N MET A 127 7.48 5.47 -0.21
CA MET A 127 7.71 5.65 -1.64
C MET A 127 9.19 5.87 -1.95
N LEU A 128 9.89 6.68 -1.15
CA LEU A 128 11.33 6.91 -1.31
C LEU A 128 12.13 5.62 -1.15
N PHE A 129 11.87 4.83 -0.10
CA PHE A 129 12.54 3.54 0.09
C PHE A 129 12.26 2.57 -1.05
N PHE A 130 11.03 2.54 -1.55
CA PHE A 130 10.67 1.71 -2.70
C PHE A 130 11.43 2.12 -3.96
N CYS A 131 11.49 3.41 -4.28
CA CYS A 131 12.25 3.93 -5.42
C CYS A 131 13.75 3.66 -5.28
N VAL A 132 14.32 3.88 -4.09
CA VAL A 132 15.74 3.61 -3.81
C VAL A 132 16.02 2.12 -3.98
N TYR A 133 15.19 1.23 -3.42
CA TYR A 133 15.30 -0.21 -3.63
C TYR A 133 15.27 -0.56 -5.12
N TRP A 134 14.32 0.00 -5.87
CA TRP A 134 14.14 -0.27 -7.29
C TRP A 134 15.39 0.09 -8.11
N VAL A 135 15.96 1.27 -7.85
CA VAL A 135 17.18 1.73 -8.52
C VAL A 135 18.41 0.94 -8.07
N LEU A 136 18.54 0.63 -6.77
CA LEU A 136 19.66 -0.15 -6.24
C LEU A 136 19.72 -1.55 -6.85
N VAL A 137 18.57 -2.22 -7.04
CA VAL A 137 18.51 -3.53 -7.71
C VAL A 137 19.03 -3.42 -9.14
N ALA A 138 18.58 -2.42 -9.91
CA ALA A 138 19.02 -2.20 -11.28
C ALA A 138 20.53 -1.86 -11.36
N LEU A 139 21.04 -1.02 -10.46
CA LEU A 139 22.46 -0.66 -10.38
C LEU A 139 23.33 -1.86 -9.96
N TRP A 140 22.85 -2.67 -9.02
CA TRP A 140 23.54 -3.89 -8.62
C TRP A 140 23.64 -4.86 -9.79
N LEU A 141 22.56 -5.03 -10.54
CA LEU A 141 22.51 -5.87 -11.74
C LEU A 141 23.47 -5.38 -12.83
N TYR A 142 23.48 -4.06 -13.10
CA TYR A 142 24.43 -3.42 -14.01
C TYR A 142 25.89 -3.70 -13.61
N ARG A 143 26.22 -3.50 -12.33
CA ARG A 143 27.58 -3.69 -11.81
C ARG A 143 28.00 -5.16 -11.89
N ASP A 144 27.10 -6.08 -11.59
CA ASP A 144 27.39 -7.52 -11.66
C ASP A 144 27.60 -7.97 -13.11
N ALA A 145 26.75 -7.49 -14.04
CA ALA A 145 26.91 -7.78 -15.47
C ALA A 145 28.24 -7.25 -16.02
N ALA A 146 28.66 -6.04 -15.61
CA ALA A 146 29.96 -5.47 -15.97
C ALA A 146 31.13 -6.31 -15.48
N LYS A 147 31.08 -6.84 -14.25
CA LYS A 147 32.11 -7.75 -13.73
C LYS A 147 32.16 -9.05 -14.53
N CYS A 148 31.02 -9.55 -14.97
CA CYS A 148 30.94 -10.78 -15.75
C CYS A 148 31.18 -10.59 -17.25
N ARG A 149 31.65 -9.41 -17.68
CA ARG A 149 31.91 -9.04 -19.10
C ARG A 149 30.69 -9.27 -20.02
N LEU A 150 29.50 -9.18 -19.45
CA LEU A 150 28.23 -9.15 -20.15
C LEU A 150 27.88 -7.71 -20.54
N SER A 151 26.91 -7.52 -21.44
CA SER A 151 26.42 -6.19 -21.85
C SER A 151 25.73 -5.46 -20.67
N PRO A 152 26.40 -4.54 -19.95
CA PRO A 152 25.92 -4.08 -18.65
C PRO A 152 24.69 -3.20 -18.77
N LEU A 153 24.64 -2.36 -19.82
CA LEU A 153 23.52 -1.48 -20.12
C LEU A 153 22.24 -2.27 -20.39
N TYR A 154 22.33 -3.37 -21.16
CA TYR A 154 21.18 -4.21 -21.49
C TYR A 154 20.58 -4.84 -20.23
N TRP A 155 21.41 -5.47 -19.41
CA TRP A 155 20.97 -6.10 -18.16
C TRP A 155 20.49 -5.08 -17.13
N GLY A 156 21.17 -3.94 -16.99
CA GLY A 156 20.74 -2.85 -16.11
C GLY A 156 19.38 -2.28 -16.50
N LEU A 157 19.13 -2.07 -17.80
CA LEU A 157 17.86 -1.54 -18.30
C LEU A 157 16.71 -2.54 -18.11
N ILE A 158 16.94 -3.82 -18.37
CA ILE A 158 15.97 -4.88 -18.07
C ILE A 158 15.65 -4.90 -16.58
N GLY A 159 16.66 -4.86 -15.71
CA GLY A 159 16.47 -4.78 -14.26
C GLY A 159 15.71 -3.55 -13.82
N LEU A 160 15.89 -2.41 -14.49
CA LEU A 160 15.14 -1.19 -14.20
C LEU A 160 13.65 -1.32 -14.53
N PHE A 161 13.29 -1.94 -15.65
CA PHE A 161 11.88 -2.07 -16.04
C PHE A 161 11.16 -3.25 -15.37
N THR A 162 11.88 -4.33 -15.07
CA THR A 162 11.28 -5.60 -14.62
C THR A 162 11.66 -5.99 -13.18
N ASN A 163 12.60 -5.28 -12.56
CA ASN A 163 13.10 -5.48 -11.20
C ASN A 163 13.43 -6.96 -10.88
N ILE A 164 12.66 -7.60 -10.00
CA ILE A 164 12.90 -8.95 -9.52
C ILE A 164 12.88 -9.96 -10.67
N ILE A 165 11.98 -9.78 -11.64
CA ILE A 165 11.87 -10.67 -12.80
C ILE A 165 13.16 -10.63 -13.62
N GLY A 166 13.66 -9.43 -13.92
CA GLY A 166 14.93 -9.24 -14.63
C GLY A 166 16.11 -9.83 -13.89
N LEU A 167 16.12 -9.71 -12.56
CA LEU A 167 17.16 -10.30 -11.70
C LEU A 167 17.13 -11.84 -11.75
N ILE A 168 15.94 -12.45 -11.72
CA ILE A 168 15.79 -13.91 -11.84
C ILE A 168 16.29 -14.39 -13.20
N VAL A 169 15.84 -13.75 -14.28
CA VAL A 169 16.28 -14.10 -15.65
C VAL A 169 17.79 -13.98 -15.79
N TYR A 170 18.37 -12.90 -15.26
CA TYR A 170 19.82 -12.71 -15.25
C TYR A 170 20.55 -13.80 -14.47
N LYS A 171 20.08 -14.16 -13.28
CA LYS A 171 20.66 -15.23 -12.46
C LYS A 171 20.64 -16.57 -13.19
N ILE A 172 19.53 -16.91 -13.84
CA ILE A 172 19.41 -18.14 -14.65
C ILE A 172 20.42 -18.10 -15.81
N TYR A 173 20.44 -17.01 -16.57
CA TYR A 173 21.37 -16.84 -17.69
C TYR A 173 22.84 -16.93 -17.25
N LYS A 174 23.19 -16.29 -16.12
CA LYS A 174 24.53 -16.32 -15.55
C LYS A 174 24.95 -17.72 -15.11
N HIS A 175 24.04 -18.49 -14.51
CA HIS A 175 24.32 -19.82 -14.00
C HIS A 175 24.18 -20.95 -15.04
N SER A 176 23.58 -20.70 -16.20
CA SER A 176 23.55 -21.69 -17.29
C SER A 176 24.91 -21.87 -17.98
N GLY A 177 25.85 -20.94 -17.79
CA GLY A 177 27.18 -20.97 -18.40
C GLY A 177 28.31 -21.34 -17.44
N ALA A 178 29.54 -21.27 -17.93
CA ALA A 178 30.75 -21.34 -17.11
C ALA A 178 31.21 -19.92 -16.74
N ILE A 179 31.57 -19.73 -15.46
CA ILE A 179 32.14 -18.47 -14.96
C ILE A 179 33.65 -18.70 -14.78
N CYS A 180 34.45 -17.86 -15.43
CA CYS A 180 35.90 -17.88 -15.28
C CYS A 180 36.32 -17.48 -13.87
N SER A 181 37.06 -18.35 -13.18
CA SER A 181 37.58 -18.08 -11.83
C SER A 181 38.68 -17.01 -11.80
N SER A 182 39.40 -16.81 -12.90
CA SER A 182 40.49 -15.82 -12.99
C SER A 182 40.00 -14.40 -13.26
N CYS A 183 39.09 -14.22 -14.22
CA CYS A 183 38.65 -12.88 -14.65
C CYS A 183 37.15 -12.59 -14.42
N GLY A 184 36.36 -13.57 -13.97
CA GLY A 184 34.94 -13.41 -13.67
C GLY A 184 34.00 -13.44 -14.87
N ALA A 185 34.53 -13.56 -16.10
CA ALA A 185 33.72 -13.58 -17.32
C ALA A 185 32.76 -14.77 -17.35
N ALA A 186 31.49 -14.52 -17.66
CA ALA A 186 30.50 -15.56 -17.91
C ALA A 186 30.46 -15.89 -19.41
N GLN A 187 30.54 -17.18 -19.73
CA GLN A 187 30.62 -17.66 -21.11
C GLN A 187 29.97 -19.05 -21.24
N ALA A 188 29.88 -19.55 -22.47
CA ALA A 188 29.29 -20.85 -22.74
C ALA A 188 30.07 -21.99 -22.04
N ALA A 189 29.35 -23.00 -21.58
CA ALA A 189 29.89 -24.08 -20.75
C ALA A 189 30.78 -25.06 -21.52
N ASP A 190 30.75 -25.03 -22.84
CA ASP A 190 31.53 -25.86 -23.78
C ASP A 190 32.95 -25.33 -24.03
N TYR A 191 33.23 -24.06 -23.72
CA TYR A 191 34.56 -23.47 -23.96
C TYR A 191 35.62 -24.04 -23.01
N LEU A 192 36.69 -24.63 -23.57
CA LEU A 192 37.81 -25.19 -22.81
C LEU A 192 38.68 -24.10 -22.15
N TYR A 193 38.78 -22.94 -22.79
CA TYR A 193 39.54 -21.78 -22.31
C TYR A 193 38.65 -20.53 -22.25
N CYS A 194 39.01 -19.59 -21.38
CA CYS A 194 38.34 -18.31 -21.29
C CYS A 194 38.65 -17.46 -22.54
N SER A 195 37.63 -16.94 -23.21
CA SER A 195 37.79 -16.09 -24.40
C SER A 195 38.36 -14.69 -24.08
N PHE A 196 38.40 -14.32 -22.79
CA PHE A 196 38.87 -13.00 -22.35
C PHE A 196 40.26 -13.03 -21.71
N CYS A 197 40.62 -14.07 -20.96
CA CYS A 197 41.90 -14.15 -20.26
C CYS A 197 42.72 -15.42 -20.54
N GLY A 198 42.19 -16.38 -21.30
CA GLY A 198 42.89 -17.61 -21.65
C GLY A 198 42.99 -18.67 -20.54
N SER A 199 42.44 -18.42 -19.34
CA SER A 199 42.44 -19.42 -18.26
C SER A 199 41.69 -20.69 -18.68
N GLN A 200 42.19 -21.87 -18.32
CA GLN A 200 41.50 -23.14 -18.58
C GLN A 200 40.24 -23.26 -17.70
N LEU A 201 39.10 -23.62 -18.32
CA LEU A 201 37.78 -23.70 -17.69
C LEU A 201 37.25 -25.13 -17.53
N GLY A 202 37.99 -26.14 -17.99
CA GLY A 202 37.61 -27.54 -17.86
C GLY A 202 38.74 -28.48 -18.27
N THR A 203 38.51 -29.78 -18.13
CA THR A 203 39.48 -30.79 -18.53
C THR A 203 39.37 -31.08 -20.02
N ARG A 204 40.50 -31.48 -20.60
CA ARG A 204 40.64 -31.82 -22.01
C ARG A 204 40.58 -33.34 -22.15
N CYS A 205 39.84 -33.83 -23.14
CA CYS A 205 39.89 -35.24 -23.53
C CYS A 205 41.26 -35.59 -24.15
N GLU A 206 41.88 -36.67 -23.69
CA GLU A 206 43.19 -37.10 -24.20
C GLU A 206 43.13 -37.62 -25.65
N GLY A 207 42.00 -38.18 -26.07
CA GLY A 207 41.83 -38.73 -27.43
C GLY A 207 41.65 -37.68 -28.52
N CYS A 208 40.76 -36.70 -28.32
CA CYS A 208 40.41 -35.71 -29.36
C CYS A 208 40.67 -34.26 -28.97
N GLY A 209 40.97 -33.99 -27.71
CA GLY A 209 41.19 -32.64 -27.22
C GLY A 209 39.94 -31.79 -26.93
N ALA A 210 38.74 -32.36 -27.05
CA ALA A 210 37.49 -31.67 -26.69
C ALA A 210 37.40 -31.39 -25.18
N LYS A 211 36.59 -30.41 -24.78
CA LYS A 211 36.27 -30.18 -23.37
C LYS A 211 35.42 -31.33 -22.84
N VAL A 212 35.73 -31.81 -21.65
CA VAL A 212 34.91 -32.77 -20.92
C VAL A 212 34.59 -32.24 -19.53
N GLY A 213 33.39 -32.56 -19.04
CA GLY A 213 32.92 -32.24 -17.72
C GLY A 213 33.47 -33.19 -16.66
N VAL A 214 33.51 -32.74 -15.40
CA VAL A 214 33.96 -33.54 -14.26
C VAL A 214 33.07 -34.77 -14.00
N LYS A 215 31.82 -34.74 -14.50
CA LYS A 215 30.84 -35.81 -14.35
C LYS A 215 30.73 -36.70 -15.59
N ASP A 216 31.50 -36.43 -16.64
CA ASP A 216 31.41 -37.19 -17.88
C ASP A 216 32.19 -38.50 -17.75
N CYS A 217 31.56 -39.64 -18.09
CA CYS A 217 32.26 -40.92 -18.16
C CYS A 217 32.96 -41.11 -19.51
N PHE A 218 32.40 -40.54 -20.58
CA PHE A 218 32.90 -40.64 -21.95
C PHE A 218 32.89 -39.28 -22.64
N CYS A 219 33.84 -39.06 -23.55
CA CYS A 219 33.88 -37.85 -24.36
C CYS A 219 32.72 -37.82 -25.37
N HIS A 220 31.92 -36.75 -25.33
CA HIS A 220 30.79 -36.57 -26.25
C HIS A 220 31.19 -36.33 -27.72
N GLN A 221 32.47 -36.05 -28.01
CA GLN A 221 32.96 -35.86 -29.38
C GLN A 221 33.54 -37.13 -30.00
N CYS A 222 34.31 -37.92 -29.23
CA CYS A 222 35.05 -39.07 -29.77
C CYS A 222 34.81 -40.41 -29.05
N GLY A 223 34.03 -40.43 -27.98
CA GLY A 223 33.74 -41.64 -27.22
C GLY A 223 34.88 -42.15 -26.31
N HIS A 224 36.01 -41.45 -26.22
CA HIS A 224 37.11 -41.83 -25.34
C HIS A 224 36.67 -41.83 -23.87
N GLN A 225 37.04 -42.86 -23.11
CA GLN A 225 36.70 -43.00 -21.70
C GLN A 225 37.49 -41.98 -20.86
N ILE A 226 36.79 -41.23 -20.00
CA ILE A 226 37.38 -40.23 -19.11
C ILE A 226 37.52 -40.75 -17.69
N LYS A 227 36.60 -41.63 -17.26
CA LYS A 227 36.53 -42.20 -15.92
C LYS A 227 36.20 -43.68 -15.94
#